data_AF-J7CSL9-F1
#
_entry.id   AF-J7CSL9-F1
#
_cell.length_a   1.000
_cell.length_b   1.000
_cell.length_c   1.000
_cell.angle_alpha   90.00
_cell.angle_beta   90.00
_cell.angle_gamma   90.00
#
_symmetry.space_group_name_H-M   'P 1'
#
loop_
_entity.id
_entity.type
_entity.pdbx_description
1 polymer ?
#
loop_
_entity_poly.entity_id
_entity_poly.type
_entity_poly.pdbx_seq_one_letter_code
_entity_poly.pdbx_strand_id
1 'polypeptide(L)'
;MNKELSRHEIREMALQALFPLDFNADLTKEDAIFNAIELDHRDMINEDESEFVPVYLDTLVGGVCAKKDELDKVIEKHLKNNWHINRISKMDLVILRIAIFEMTYVTDVPAAVALNEAIELAKTFSDDRSRKFVNGVLSNVLKELEAGA
;
A
#
# COMPACT_ATOMS: atom_id res chain seq x y z
N MET A 1 -24.35 1.66 -12.93
CA MET A 1 -24.16 0.23 -12.58
C MET A 1 -23.02 0.23 -11.58
N ASN A 2 -23.28 -0.02 -10.29
CA ASN A 2 -22.20 0.05 -9.27
C ASN A 2 -21.22 -1.09 -9.54
N LYS A 3 -20.09 -0.77 -10.16
CA LYS A 3 -18.97 -1.69 -10.35
C LYS A 3 -18.40 -2.01 -8.98
N GLU A 4 -18.46 -3.26 -8.58
CA GLU A 4 -17.83 -3.73 -7.33
C GLU A 4 -16.34 -3.95 -7.61
N LEU A 5 -15.48 -3.14 -6.99
CA LEU A 5 -14.03 -3.23 -7.13
C LEU A 5 -13.49 -4.37 -6.28
N SER A 6 -12.59 -5.16 -6.85
CA SER A 6 -11.87 -6.18 -6.10
C SER A 6 -10.91 -5.56 -5.08
N ARG A 7 -10.58 -6.31 -4.02
CA ARG A 7 -9.55 -5.90 -3.05
C ARG A 7 -8.19 -5.68 -3.71
N HIS A 8 -7.90 -6.39 -4.80
CA HIS A 8 -6.68 -6.22 -5.59
C HIS A 8 -6.66 -4.86 -6.29
N GLU A 9 -7.70 -4.52 -7.06
CA GLU A 9 -7.84 -3.20 -7.72
C GLU A 9 -7.75 -2.06 -6.69
N ILE A 10 -8.35 -2.23 -5.50
CA ILE A 10 -8.26 -1.22 -4.43
C ILE A 10 -6.82 -1.02 -3.93
N ARG A 11 -6.02 -2.08 -3.86
CA ARG A 11 -4.59 -1.96 -3.48
C ARG A 11 -3.77 -1.27 -4.56
N GLU A 12 -4.07 -1.51 -5.84
CA GLU A 12 -3.43 -0.79 -6.95
C GLU A 12 -3.73 0.71 -6.88
N MET A 13 -5.00 1.08 -6.67
CA MET A 13 -5.39 2.48 -6.45
C MET A 13 -4.72 3.08 -5.20
N ALA A 14 -4.63 2.33 -4.10
CA ALA A 14 -3.95 2.80 -2.90
C ALA A 14 -2.47 3.09 -3.16
N LEU A 15 -1.80 2.22 -3.92
CA LEU A 15 -0.42 2.43 -4.36
C LEU A 15 -0.28 3.69 -5.23
N GLN A 16 -1.18 3.88 -6.20
CA GLN A 16 -1.20 5.05 -7.08
C GLN A 16 -1.47 6.36 -6.33
N ALA A 17 -2.31 6.34 -5.29
CA ALA A 17 -2.58 7.50 -4.43
C ALA A 17 -1.40 7.81 -3.50
N LEU A 18 -0.82 6.78 -2.87
CA LEU A 18 0.25 6.95 -1.87
C LEU A 18 1.60 7.33 -2.50
N PHE A 19 1.90 6.87 -3.71
CA PHE A 19 3.17 7.17 -4.38
C PHE A 19 3.44 8.68 -4.51
N PRO A 20 2.56 9.51 -5.11
CA PRO A 20 2.77 10.95 -5.22
C PRO A 20 2.69 11.69 -3.88
N LEU A 21 1.86 11.24 -2.92
CA LEU A 21 1.82 11.79 -1.56
C LEU A 21 3.17 11.72 -0.85
N ASP A 22 4.03 10.77 -1.24
CA ASP A 22 5.33 10.58 -0.62
C ASP A 22 6.37 11.67 -0.96
N PHE A 23 6.10 12.50 -1.98
CA PHE A 23 7.01 13.55 -2.43
C PHE A 23 6.33 14.86 -2.88
N ASN A 24 4.99 14.92 -2.87
CA ASN A 24 4.24 16.14 -3.14
C ASN A 24 3.53 16.63 -1.87
N ALA A 25 4.14 17.62 -1.21
CA ALA A 25 3.61 18.16 0.05
C ALA A 25 2.32 18.98 -0.11
N ASP A 26 2.03 19.46 -1.33
CA ASP A 26 0.83 20.25 -1.62
C ASP A 26 -0.36 19.37 -2.03
N LEU A 27 -0.13 18.08 -2.30
CA LEU A 27 -1.19 17.14 -2.66
C LEU A 27 -1.94 16.66 -1.42
N THR A 28 -3.24 16.88 -1.38
CA THR A 28 -4.09 16.36 -0.30
C THR A 28 -4.34 14.86 -0.47
N LYS A 29 -4.71 14.18 0.62
CA LYS A 29 -5.07 12.76 0.58
C LYS A 29 -6.27 12.54 -0.35
N GLU A 30 -7.25 13.43 -0.25
CA GLU A 30 -8.48 13.43 -1.02
C GLU A 30 -8.19 13.56 -2.52
N ASP A 31 -7.36 14.55 -2.92
CA ASP A 31 -6.93 14.73 -4.31
C ASP A 31 -6.13 13.53 -4.82
N ALA A 32 -5.27 12.94 -3.98
CA ALA A 32 -4.50 11.76 -4.36
C ALA A 32 -5.40 10.53 -4.63
N ILE A 33 -6.40 10.31 -3.78
CA ILE A 33 -7.40 9.26 -3.96
C ILE A 33 -8.21 9.51 -5.23
N PHE A 34 -8.68 10.75 -5.43
CA PHE A 34 -9.43 11.13 -6.62
C PHE A 34 -8.62 10.88 -7.89
N ASN A 35 -7.37 11.34 -7.94
CA ASN A 35 -6.47 11.12 -9.07
C ASN A 35 -6.25 9.63 -9.34
N ALA A 36 -6.11 8.79 -8.31
CA ALA A 36 -5.95 7.34 -8.48
C ALA A 36 -7.22 6.69 -9.07
N ILE A 37 -8.41 7.10 -8.64
CA ILE A 37 -9.68 6.62 -9.21
C ILE A 37 -9.79 7.09 -10.67
N GLU A 38 -9.43 8.33 -11.00
CA GLU A 38 -9.48 8.84 -12.37
C GLU A 38 -8.59 8.08 -13.37
N LEU A 39 -7.46 7.54 -12.92
CA LEU A 39 -6.50 6.87 -13.79
C LEU A 39 -7.10 5.62 -14.47
N ASP A 40 -7.75 4.75 -13.70
CA ASP A 40 -8.21 3.43 -14.17
C ASP A 40 -9.73 3.23 -14.07
N HIS A 41 -10.44 4.12 -13.37
CA HIS A 41 -11.86 3.99 -13.02
C HIS A 41 -12.64 5.30 -13.19
N ARG A 42 -12.31 6.08 -14.22
CA ARG A 42 -12.97 7.35 -14.53
C ARG A 42 -14.50 7.26 -14.64
N ASP A 43 -15.02 6.12 -15.07
CA ASP A 43 -16.46 5.84 -15.16
C ASP A 43 -17.18 5.79 -13.79
N MET A 44 -16.42 5.71 -12.69
CA MET A 44 -16.93 5.77 -11.32
C MET A 44 -17.06 7.20 -10.79
N ILE A 45 -16.60 8.21 -11.54
CA ILE A 45 -16.67 9.62 -11.15
C ILE A 45 -17.82 10.27 -11.93
N ASN A 46 -18.91 10.56 -11.22
CA ASN A 46 -20.06 11.29 -11.76
C ASN A 46 -20.07 12.70 -11.17
N GLU A 47 -20.30 13.73 -12.00
CA GLU A 47 -20.38 15.13 -11.55
C GLU A 47 -21.47 15.37 -10.48
N ASP A 48 -22.48 14.49 -10.42
CA ASP A 48 -23.63 14.57 -9.51
C ASP A 48 -23.56 13.63 -8.28
N GLU A 49 -22.66 12.64 -8.27
CA GLU A 49 -22.49 11.74 -7.11
C GLU A 49 -21.31 12.25 -6.28
N SER A 50 -21.58 12.66 -5.05
CA SER A 50 -20.55 13.05 -4.09
C SER A 50 -19.45 11.98 -4.05
N GLU A 51 -18.27 12.32 -4.58
CA GLU A 51 -16.97 11.67 -4.42
C GLU A 51 -17.05 10.26 -3.80
N PHE A 52 -17.51 9.27 -4.55
CA PHE A 52 -17.57 7.90 -4.04
C PHE A 52 -16.14 7.38 -3.86
N VAL A 53 -15.67 7.40 -2.61
CA VAL A 53 -14.41 6.78 -2.22
C VAL A 53 -14.73 5.42 -1.60
N PRO A 54 -14.22 4.30 -2.17
CA PRO A 54 -14.34 3.00 -1.53
C PRO A 54 -13.77 3.04 -0.11
N VAL A 55 -14.54 2.59 0.90
CA VAL A 55 -14.14 2.64 2.31
C VAL A 55 -12.78 1.98 2.55
N TYR A 56 -12.51 0.87 1.87
CA TYR A 56 -11.23 0.19 2.00
C TYR A 56 -10.06 0.98 1.39
N LEU A 57 -10.29 1.72 0.30
CA LEU A 57 -9.29 2.61 -0.28
C LEU A 57 -8.91 3.72 0.71
N ASP A 58 -9.90 4.40 1.29
CA ASP A 58 -9.65 5.43 2.30
C ASP A 58 -8.95 4.86 3.55
N THR A 59 -9.32 3.65 3.96
CA THR A 59 -8.67 2.94 5.07
C THR A 59 -7.19 2.70 4.79
N LEU A 60 -6.84 2.19 3.61
CA LEU A 60 -5.44 1.92 3.25
C LEU A 60 -4.63 3.22 3.14
N VAL A 61 -5.12 4.20 2.39
CA VAL A 61 -4.38 5.45 2.15
C VAL A 61 -4.25 6.24 3.45
N GLY A 62 -5.36 6.49 4.14
CA GLY A 62 -5.38 7.23 5.39
C GLY A 62 -4.58 6.54 6.49
N GLY A 63 -4.70 5.21 6.59
CA GLY A 63 -3.97 4.40 7.55
C GLY A 63 -2.46 4.42 7.34
N VAL A 64 -2.00 4.24 6.10
CA VAL A 64 -0.58 4.33 5.75
C VAL A 64 -0.03 5.74 6.03
N CYS A 65 -0.76 6.80 5.66
CA CYS A 65 -0.35 8.17 5.97
C CYS A 65 -0.23 8.41 7.49
N ALA A 66 -1.21 7.98 8.27
CA ALA A 66 -1.25 8.18 9.72
C ALA A 66 -0.17 7.36 10.47
N LYS A 67 0.25 6.22 9.92
CA LYS A 67 1.20 5.29 10.54
C LYS A 67 2.58 5.29 9.91
N LYS A 68 2.85 6.18 8.94
CA LYS A 68 4.07 6.19 8.13
C LYS A 68 5.36 5.97 8.92
N ASP A 69 5.60 6.77 9.96
CA ASP A 69 6.83 6.66 10.78
C ASP A 69 6.95 5.33 11.54
N GLU A 70 5.82 4.74 11.90
CA GLU A 70 5.78 3.43 12.57
C GLU A 70 6.08 2.31 11.56
N LEU A 71 5.43 2.36 10.39
CA LEU A 71 5.64 1.41 9.30
C LEU A 71 7.10 1.46 8.82
N ASP A 72 7.69 2.65 8.71
CA ASP A 72 9.09 2.82 8.33
C ASP A 72 10.05 2.18 9.33
N LYS A 73 9.77 2.29 10.64
CA LYS A 73 10.57 1.62 11.67
C LYS A 73 10.46 0.10 11.59
N VAL A 74 9.27 -0.43 11.31
CA VAL A 74 9.09 -1.87 11.08
C VAL A 74 9.90 -2.31 9.87
N ILE A 75 9.83 -1.56 8.76
CA ILE A 75 10.62 -1.85 7.55
C ILE A 75 12.12 -1.87 7.90
N GLU A 76 12.64 -0.82 8.52
CA GLU A 76 14.05 -0.70 8.90
C GLU A 76 14.54 -1.85 9.77
N LYS A 77 13.72 -2.29 10.74
CA LYS A 77 14.03 -3.42 11.62
C LYS A 77 14.25 -4.72 10.84
N HIS A 78 13.55 -4.91 9.72
CA HIS A 78 13.59 -6.14 8.91
C HIS A 78 14.52 -6.04 7.69
N LEU A 79 15.25 -4.95 7.54
CA LEU A 79 16.30 -4.83 6.53
C LEU A 79 17.55 -5.63 6.92
N LYS A 80 18.29 -6.12 5.92
CA LYS A 80 19.59 -6.77 6.14
C LYS A 80 20.61 -5.76 6.69
N ASN A 81 21.55 -6.23 7.49
CA ASN A 81 22.69 -5.44 7.98
C ASN A 81 23.32 -4.63 6.83
N ASN A 82 23.41 -3.30 7.00
CA ASN A 82 23.89 -2.28 6.05
C ASN A 82 22.91 -1.80 4.96
N TRP A 83 21.64 -2.21 4.98
CA TRP A 83 20.61 -1.61 4.13
C TRP A 83 19.81 -0.58 4.93
N HIS A 84 19.66 0.61 4.36
CA HIS A 84 18.91 1.72 4.94
C HIS A 84 17.64 1.98 4.12
N ILE A 85 16.57 2.42 4.78
CA ILE A 85 15.28 2.68 4.13
C ILE A 85 15.39 3.67 2.96
N ASN A 86 16.32 4.64 3.06
CA ASN A 86 16.58 5.63 2.02
C ASN A 86 17.19 5.05 0.72
N ARG A 87 17.62 3.79 0.71
CA ARG A 87 18.10 3.08 -0.49
C ARG A 87 17.02 2.22 -1.15
N ILE A 88 15.83 2.12 -0.55
CA ILE A 88 14.69 1.41 -1.12
C ILE A 88 14.06 2.31 -2.19
N SER A 89 13.64 1.72 -3.31
CA SER A 89 12.90 2.48 -4.30
C SER A 89 11.61 3.02 -3.69
N LYS A 90 11.15 4.19 -4.13
CA LYS A 90 9.91 4.77 -3.60
C LYS A 90 8.71 3.86 -3.81
N MET A 91 8.67 3.16 -4.94
CA MET A 91 7.62 2.21 -5.25
C MET A 91 7.59 1.04 -4.25
N ASP A 92 8.73 0.37 -4.05
CA ASP A 92 8.80 -0.77 -3.12
C ASP A 92 8.53 -0.35 -1.69
N LEU A 93 8.95 0.86 -1.31
CA LEU A 93 8.71 1.41 0.02
C LEU A 93 7.21 1.60 0.29
N VAL A 94 6.45 2.12 -0.68
CA VAL A 94 5.00 2.29 -0.56
C VAL A 94 4.31 0.92 -0.52
N ILE A 95 4.73 -0.04 -1.35
CA ILE A 95 4.20 -1.42 -1.34
C ILE A 95 4.41 -2.07 0.03
N LEU A 96 5.61 -1.95 0.60
CA LEU A 96 5.93 -2.46 1.93
C LEU A 96 5.04 -1.82 3.01
N ARG A 97 4.84 -0.50 2.96
CA ARG A 97 3.98 0.21 3.92
C ARG A 97 2.53 -0.25 3.85
N ILE A 98 1.96 -0.39 2.65
CA ILE A 98 0.60 -0.90 2.46
C ILE A 98 0.47 -2.29 3.07
N ALA A 99 1.40 -3.19 2.72
CA ALA A 99 1.36 -4.57 3.20
C ALA A 99 1.47 -4.65 4.73
N ILE A 100 2.43 -3.96 5.33
CA ILE A 100 2.65 -3.97 6.78
C ILE A 100 1.46 -3.34 7.51
N PHE A 101 0.92 -2.24 7.00
CA PHE A 101 -0.30 -1.64 7.55
C PHE A 101 -1.44 -2.66 7.56
N GLU A 102 -1.68 -3.32 6.43
CA GLU A 102 -2.75 -4.29 6.29
C GLU A 102 -2.56 -5.50 7.21
N MET A 103 -1.35 -6.07 7.25
CA MET A 103 -0.98 -7.18 8.14
C MET A 103 -1.19 -6.86 9.63
N THR A 104 -1.08 -5.59 10.02
CA THR A 104 -1.07 -5.18 11.43
C THR A 104 -2.41 -4.61 11.89
N TYR A 105 -3.13 -3.92 11.01
CA TYR A 105 -4.27 -3.06 11.37
C TYR A 105 -5.59 -3.46 10.71
N VAL A 106 -5.57 -4.28 9.66
CA VAL A 106 -6.77 -4.64 8.89
C VAL A 106 -7.18 -6.07 9.25
N THR A 107 -8.09 -6.20 10.21
CA THR A 107 -8.43 -7.49 10.85
C THR A 107 -9.14 -8.49 9.94
N ASP A 108 -9.77 -8.03 8.86
CA ASP A 108 -10.48 -8.87 7.89
C ASP A 108 -9.58 -9.40 6.77
N VAL A 109 -8.27 -9.07 6.79
CA VAL A 109 -7.28 -9.59 5.84
C VAL A 109 -6.22 -10.42 6.58
N PRO A 110 -6.08 -11.72 6.28
CA PRO A 110 -4.97 -12.51 6.79
C PRO A 110 -3.61 -11.95 6.35
N ALA A 111 -2.65 -11.87 7.27
CA ALA A 111 -1.32 -11.30 6.98
C ALA A 111 -0.59 -12.00 5.81
N ALA A 112 -0.76 -13.31 5.64
CA ALA A 112 -0.23 -14.05 4.50
C ALA A 112 -0.84 -13.63 3.15
N VAL A 113 -2.12 -13.21 3.14
CA VAL A 113 -2.79 -12.68 1.94
C VAL A 113 -2.20 -11.30 1.60
N ALA A 114 -2.10 -10.40 2.57
CA ALA A 114 -1.47 -9.08 2.37
C ALA A 114 -0.04 -9.19 1.82
N LEU A 115 0.74 -10.15 2.31
CA LEU A 115 2.08 -10.45 1.78
C LEU A 115 2.04 -10.86 0.31
N ASN A 116 1.18 -11.81 -0.06
CA ASN A 116 1.09 -12.29 -1.44
C ASN A 116 0.63 -11.18 -2.39
N GLU A 117 -0.31 -10.35 -1.97
CA GLU A 117 -0.79 -9.20 -2.74
C GLU A 117 0.33 -8.17 -2.97
N ALA A 118 1.17 -7.91 -1.96
CA ALA A 118 2.33 -7.04 -2.10
C ALA A 118 3.36 -7.57 -3.11
N ILE A 119 3.52 -8.89 -3.21
CA ILE A 119 4.39 -9.53 -4.21
C ILE A 119 3.83 -9.31 -5.62
N GLU A 120 2.52 -9.43 -5.81
CA GLU A 120 1.89 -9.16 -7.11
C GLU A 120 1.96 -7.68 -7.47
N LEU A 121 1.75 -6.75 -6.54
CA LEU A 121 2.00 -5.32 -6.78
C LEU A 121 3.43 -5.05 -7.22
N ALA A 122 4.43 -5.63 -6.54
CA ALA A 122 5.83 -5.45 -6.90
C ALA A 122 6.16 -6.01 -8.29
N LYS A 123 5.45 -7.05 -8.72
CA LYS A 123 5.57 -7.64 -10.05
C LYS A 123 4.92 -6.76 -11.14
N THR A 124 3.81 -6.09 -10.84
CA THR A 124 3.11 -5.19 -11.76
C THR A 124 3.80 -3.83 -11.89
N PHE A 125 4.25 -3.24 -10.78
CA PHE A 125 4.70 -1.85 -10.72
C PHE A 125 6.22 -1.67 -10.57
N SER A 126 6.99 -2.76 -10.44
CA SER A 126 8.45 -2.71 -10.21
C SER A 126 9.18 -3.78 -11.04
N ASP A 127 10.28 -4.34 -10.54
CA ASP A 127 11.07 -5.38 -11.22
C ASP A 127 11.17 -6.72 -10.43
N ASP A 128 11.70 -7.78 -11.06
CA ASP A 128 11.82 -9.10 -10.41
C ASP A 128 12.73 -9.09 -9.16
N ARG A 129 13.69 -8.16 -9.09
CA ARG A 129 14.53 -7.99 -7.89
C ARG A 129 13.72 -7.41 -6.74
N SER A 130 12.84 -6.46 -7.05
CA SER A 130 11.93 -5.81 -6.13
C SER A 130 10.91 -6.79 -5.57
N ARG A 131 10.34 -7.64 -6.43
CA ARG A 131 9.48 -8.76 -6.01
C ARG A 131 10.15 -9.67 -4.98
N LYS A 132 11.40 -10.07 -5.22
CA LYS A 132 12.19 -10.90 -4.29
C LYS A 132 12.51 -10.15 -2.99
N PHE A 133 12.83 -8.86 -3.09
CA PHE A 133 13.12 -8.00 -1.96
C PHE A 133 11.89 -7.82 -1.04
N VAL A 134 10.75 -7.42 -1.61
CA VAL A 134 9.47 -7.26 -0.90
C VAL A 134 9.09 -8.56 -0.19
N ASN A 135 9.13 -9.70 -0.88
CA ASN A 135 8.87 -11.01 -0.28
C ASN A 135 9.79 -11.28 0.92
N GLY A 136 11.10 -10.99 0.78
CA GLY A 136 12.09 -11.24 1.83
C GLY A 136 11.83 -10.41 3.10
N VAL A 137 11.50 -9.13 2.95
CA VAL A 137 11.18 -8.24 4.08
C VAL A 137 9.87 -8.69 4.74
N LEU A 138 8.79 -8.83 3.97
CA LEU A 138 7.48 -9.17 4.51
C LEU A 138 7.41 -10.57 5.12
N SER A 139 8.17 -11.53 4.59
CA SER A 139 8.29 -12.86 5.21
C SER A 139 8.89 -12.79 6.62
N ASN A 140 9.81 -11.86 6.88
CA ASN A 140 10.37 -11.67 8.22
C ASN A 140 9.39 -10.95 9.14
N VAL A 141 8.65 -9.97 8.61
CA VAL A 141 7.56 -9.30 9.35
C VAL A 141 6.50 -10.31 9.77
N LEU A 142 6.02 -11.16 8.83
CA LEU A 142 5.00 -12.17 9.09
C LEU A 142 5.43 -13.12 10.22
N LYS A 143 6.66 -13.64 10.16
CA LYS A 143 7.21 -14.50 11.21
C LYS A 143 7.25 -13.83 12.58
N GLU A 144 7.54 -12.54 12.64
CA GLU A 144 7.55 -11.80 13.90
C GLU A 144 6.13 -11.63 14.46
N LEU A 145 5.15 -11.29 13.60
CA LEU A 145 3.74 -11.19 14.01
C LEU A 145 3.21 -12.53 14.52
N GLU A 146 3.56 -13.64 13.86
CA GLU A 146 3.17 -14.99 14.27
C GLU A 146 3.85 -15.43 15.57
N ALA A 147 5.07 -14.97 15.86
CA ALA A 147 5.79 -15.30 17.09
C ALA A 147 5.33 -14.46 18.31
N GLY A 148 4.69 -13.32 18.06
CA GLY A 148 4.13 -12.43 19.09
C GLY A 148 2.63 -12.63 19.37
N ALA A 149 1.94 -13.46 18.58
CA ALA A 149 0.55 -13.85 18.74
C ALA A 149 0.38 -15.03 19.70
#